data_AF-A0A1Q5HK88-F1
#
_entry.id   AF-A0A1Q5HK88-F1
#
_cell.length_a   1.000
_cell.length_b   1.000
_cell.length_c   1.000
_cell.angle_alpha   90.00
_cell.angle_beta   90.00
_cell.angle_gamma   90.00
#
_symmetry.space_group_name_H-M   'P 1'
#
loop_
_entity.id
_entity.type
_entity.pdbx_description
1 polymer ?
#
loop_
_entity_poly.entity_id
_entity_poly.type
_entity_poly.pdbx_seq_one_letter_code
_entity_poly.pdbx_strand_id
1 'polypeptide(L)'
;MTPGTSVVAIDGETQTTAWHELYDDPERYGLTYAELAQVRVPFELYVDLTVADARQIFYDRNVQGVAVAKNLAMSMDQRDFATRLAHRVAEAVKVDVDGKRVPFTKLVNASKRQVGKTDAEVITLSALRALVITAIYGRGGLSRSAETVHEDELPAGSSPEQVEQNVVPLLARLIADRSEHFVSRSALTAPAVLAGLGIAVHHTAPWADPVNALGADELHRLLSDIRWEREARYWDGVAAKSGASGRLNFSGGVKDSGGRVADAILYPGTEAGRRIRGR
;
A
#
# COMPACT_ATOMS: atom_id res chain seq x y z
N MET A 1 -33.02 -26.36 11.74
CA MET A 1 -31.66 -26.81 11.39
C MET A 1 -31.32 -27.99 12.29
N THR A 2 -31.03 -29.14 11.70
CA THR A 2 -30.69 -30.37 12.43
C THR A 2 -29.21 -30.32 12.84
N PRO A 3 -28.82 -30.85 14.01
CA PRO A 3 -27.41 -31.00 14.34
C PRO A 3 -26.69 -31.81 13.25
N GLY A 4 -25.63 -31.25 12.65
CA GLY A 4 -24.85 -31.90 11.58
C GLY A 4 -25.11 -31.40 10.16
N THR A 5 -26.01 -30.43 9.94
CA THR A 5 -26.19 -29.80 8.62
C THR A 5 -24.90 -29.08 8.18
N SER A 6 -24.38 -29.45 7.02
CA SER A 6 -23.22 -28.77 6.42
C SER A 6 -23.67 -27.44 5.84
N VAL A 7 -23.11 -26.35 6.35
CA VAL A 7 -23.36 -24.99 5.87
C VAL A 7 -22.10 -24.51 5.17
N VAL A 8 -22.25 -24.06 3.93
CA VAL A 8 -21.17 -23.42 3.18
C VAL A 8 -21.57 -21.97 2.97
N ALA A 9 -20.92 -21.06 3.68
CA ALA A 9 -21.06 -19.64 3.43
C ALA A 9 -20.26 -19.29 2.16
N ILE A 10 -20.96 -18.80 1.13
CA ILE A 10 -20.34 -18.32 -0.10
C ILE A 10 -20.70 -16.84 -0.20
N ASP A 11 -19.77 -15.96 0.14
CA ASP A 11 -19.88 -14.53 -0.14
C ASP A 11 -19.35 -14.25 -1.56
N GLY A 12 -20.09 -13.46 -2.32
CA GLY A 12 -19.59 -12.92 -3.57
C GLY A 12 -18.80 -11.67 -3.25
N GLU A 13 -17.48 -11.76 -3.05
CA GLU A 13 -16.58 -10.61 -2.85
C GLU A 13 -16.86 -9.48 -3.86
N THR A 14 -17.28 -9.83 -5.07
CA THR A 14 -17.74 -8.94 -6.15
C THR A 14 -18.97 -8.08 -5.84
N GLN A 15 -20.00 -8.63 -5.18
CA GLN A 15 -21.24 -7.88 -4.86
C GLN A 15 -21.02 -6.92 -3.70
N THR A 16 -20.33 -7.37 -2.65
CA THR A 16 -19.88 -6.51 -1.55
C THR A 16 -18.99 -5.38 -2.08
N THR A 17 -18.08 -5.69 -3.00
CA THR A 17 -17.23 -4.68 -3.63
C THR A 17 -18.02 -3.68 -4.49
N ALA A 18 -18.92 -4.15 -5.36
CA ALA A 18 -19.75 -3.28 -6.19
C ALA A 18 -20.64 -2.36 -5.33
N TRP A 19 -21.10 -2.86 -4.18
CA TRP A 19 -21.85 -2.08 -3.20
C TRP A 19 -21.00 -0.96 -2.59
N HIS A 20 -19.74 -1.25 -2.24
CA HIS A 20 -18.81 -0.24 -1.74
C HIS A 20 -18.44 0.81 -2.80
N GLU A 21 -18.19 0.40 -4.06
CA GLU A 21 -17.92 1.35 -5.15
C GLU A 21 -19.09 2.33 -5.37
N LEU A 22 -20.32 1.82 -5.25
CA LEU A 22 -21.54 2.63 -5.30
C LEU A 22 -21.64 3.59 -4.12
N TYR A 23 -21.26 3.13 -2.93
CA TYR A 23 -21.33 3.94 -1.69
C TYR A 23 -20.22 5.00 -1.61
N ASP A 24 -19.06 4.77 -2.19
CA ASP A 24 -17.95 5.72 -2.17
C ASP A 24 -18.23 6.96 -3.04
N ASP A 25 -18.97 6.81 -4.14
CA ASP A 25 -19.33 7.90 -5.07
C ASP A 25 -20.72 7.65 -5.72
N PRO A 26 -21.82 7.78 -4.95
CA PRO A 26 -23.17 7.52 -5.47
C PRO A 26 -23.57 8.48 -6.59
N GLU A 27 -23.08 9.71 -6.54
CA GLU A 27 -23.42 10.78 -7.48
C GLU A 27 -22.92 10.48 -8.89
N ARG A 28 -21.74 9.83 -9.02
CA ARG A 28 -21.23 9.34 -10.30
C ARG A 28 -22.18 8.39 -11.02
N TYR A 29 -23.02 7.68 -10.26
CA TYR A 29 -24.02 6.74 -10.76
C TYR A 29 -25.43 7.33 -10.78
N GLY A 30 -25.57 8.64 -10.52
CA GLY A 30 -26.86 9.32 -10.48
C GLY A 30 -27.71 8.93 -9.27
N LEU A 31 -27.07 8.54 -8.16
CA LEU A 31 -27.72 8.09 -6.93
C LEU A 31 -27.32 8.98 -5.75
N THR A 32 -28.08 8.89 -4.67
CA THR A 32 -27.81 9.55 -3.39
C THR A 32 -27.54 8.55 -2.28
N TYR A 33 -26.81 8.97 -1.23
CA TYR A 33 -26.61 8.14 -0.03
C TYR A 33 -27.93 7.70 0.63
N ALA A 34 -28.97 8.53 0.57
CA ALA A 34 -30.28 8.21 1.13
C ALA A 34 -30.96 7.09 0.33
N GLU A 35 -30.82 7.07 -0.98
CA GLU A 35 -31.31 5.98 -1.84
C GLU A 35 -30.53 4.69 -1.59
N LEU A 36 -29.20 4.76 -1.45
CA LEU A 36 -28.38 3.59 -1.12
C LEU A 36 -28.72 2.98 0.24
N ALA A 37 -28.96 3.81 1.25
CA ALA A 37 -29.32 3.32 2.59
C ALA A 37 -30.63 2.53 2.63
N GLN A 38 -31.49 2.66 1.61
CA GLN A 38 -32.74 1.90 1.49
C GLN A 38 -32.59 0.58 0.72
N VAL A 39 -31.48 0.38 0.01
CA VAL A 39 -31.23 -0.86 -0.72
C VAL A 39 -30.85 -1.95 0.26
N ARG A 40 -31.57 -3.07 0.20
CA ARG A 40 -31.20 -4.29 0.92
C ARG A 40 -30.24 -5.08 0.06
N VAL A 41 -29.02 -5.30 0.54
CA VAL A 41 -28.05 -6.17 -0.13
C VAL A 41 -28.46 -7.62 0.08
N PRO A 42 -28.80 -8.37 -0.98
CA PRO A 42 -29.10 -9.78 -0.83
C PRO A 42 -27.81 -10.54 -0.47
N PHE A 43 -27.92 -11.44 0.49
CA PHE A 43 -26.91 -12.46 0.75
C PHE A 43 -27.56 -13.83 0.57
N GLU A 44 -26.77 -14.80 0.13
CA GLU A 44 -27.26 -16.14 -0.13
C GLU A 44 -26.60 -17.10 0.85
N LEU A 45 -27.42 -17.86 1.57
CA LEU A 45 -26.99 -18.99 2.39
C LEU A 45 -27.46 -20.25 1.70
N TYR A 46 -26.51 -21.07 1.28
CA TYR A 46 -26.81 -22.35 0.69
C TYR A 46 -26.71 -23.45 1.72
N VAL A 47 -27.74 -24.30 1.74
CA VAL A 47 -27.85 -25.44 2.65
C VAL A 47 -28.01 -26.69 1.78
N ASP A 48 -27.35 -27.78 2.16
CA ASP A 48 -27.43 -29.07 1.46
C ASP A 48 -26.96 -29.06 -0.01
N LEU A 49 -26.03 -28.17 -0.36
CA LEU A 49 -25.35 -28.22 -1.66
C LEU A 49 -24.41 -29.42 -1.76
N THR A 50 -24.34 -30.01 -2.95
CA THR A 50 -23.24 -30.93 -3.25
C THR A 50 -21.94 -30.16 -3.38
N VAL A 51 -20.81 -30.83 -3.14
CA VAL A 51 -19.47 -30.23 -3.31
C VAL A 51 -19.24 -29.76 -4.75
N ALA A 52 -19.83 -30.44 -5.74
CA ALA A 52 -19.71 -30.07 -7.15
C ALA A 52 -20.45 -28.75 -7.43
N ASP A 53 -21.67 -28.60 -6.93
CA ASP A 53 -22.46 -27.38 -7.10
C ASP A 53 -21.83 -26.20 -6.37
N ALA A 54 -21.31 -26.42 -5.16
CA ALA A 54 -20.58 -25.39 -4.41
C ALA A 54 -19.33 -24.91 -5.18
N ARG A 55 -18.59 -25.83 -5.83
CA ARG A 55 -17.44 -25.48 -6.69
C ARG A 55 -17.87 -24.71 -7.93
N GLN A 56 -18.98 -25.06 -8.55
CA GLN A 56 -19.48 -24.36 -9.73
C GLN A 56 -19.96 -22.95 -9.39
N ILE A 57 -20.72 -22.78 -8.29
CA ILE A 57 -21.14 -21.47 -7.78
C ILE A 57 -19.91 -20.61 -7.44
N PHE A 58 -18.90 -21.20 -6.80
CA PHE A 58 -17.64 -20.51 -6.51
C PHE A 58 -16.92 -20.07 -7.79
N TYR A 59 -16.81 -20.95 -8.80
CA TYR A 59 -16.20 -20.61 -10.09
C TYR A 59 -16.98 -19.50 -10.81
N ASP A 60 -18.31 -19.60 -10.86
CA ASP A 60 -19.14 -18.63 -11.55
C ASP A 60 -19.04 -17.25 -10.88
N ARG A 61 -19.03 -17.18 -9.54
CA ARG A 61 -18.91 -15.90 -8.82
C ARG A 61 -17.52 -15.27 -8.91
N ASN A 62 -16.46 -16.07 -8.84
CA ASN A 62 -15.08 -15.55 -8.81
C ASN A 62 -14.45 -15.39 -10.20
N VAL A 63 -14.90 -16.15 -11.20
CA VAL A 63 -14.32 -16.18 -12.56
C VAL A 63 -15.25 -15.58 -13.61
N GLN A 64 -16.56 -15.86 -13.55
CA GLN A 64 -17.55 -15.32 -14.50
C GLN A 64 -18.27 -14.06 -13.96
N GLY A 65 -18.14 -13.77 -12.67
CA GLY A 65 -18.59 -12.53 -12.06
C GLY A 65 -17.79 -11.32 -12.55
N VAL A 66 -18.25 -10.11 -12.21
CA VAL A 66 -17.50 -8.88 -12.52
C VAL A 66 -16.13 -8.95 -11.83
N ALA A 67 -15.06 -8.99 -12.61
CA ALA A 67 -13.71 -9.03 -12.06
C ALA A 67 -13.43 -7.76 -11.26
N VAL A 68 -13.24 -7.89 -9.95
CA VAL A 68 -12.85 -6.78 -9.08
C VAL A 68 -11.42 -6.35 -9.41
N ALA A 69 -11.18 -5.04 -9.42
CA ALA A 69 -9.82 -4.52 -9.53
C ALA A 69 -8.97 -5.08 -8.38
N LYS A 70 -7.85 -5.73 -8.69
CA LYS A 70 -6.97 -6.40 -7.70
C LYS A 70 -6.66 -5.55 -6.45
N ASN A 71 -6.47 -4.24 -6.62
CA ASN A 71 -6.17 -3.34 -5.50
C ASN A 71 -7.37 -3.12 -4.58
N LEU A 72 -8.58 -3.07 -5.13
CA LEU A 72 -9.81 -2.96 -4.36
C LEU A 72 -10.04 -4.24 -3.55
N ALA A 73 -9.96 -5.42 -4.18
CA ALA A 73 -10.02 -6.70 -3.47
C ALA A 73 -8.98 -6.80 -2.34
N MET A 74 -7.72 -6.40 -2.62
CA MET A 74 -6.66 -6.36 -1.61
C MET A 74 -6.96 -5.39 -0.47
N SER A 75 -7.55 -4.22 -0.75
CA SER A 75 -7.94 -3.25 0.28
C SER A 75 -9.04 -3.75 1.21
N MET A 76 -9.84 -4.72 0.76
CA MET A 76 -10.93 -5.30 1.54
C MET A 76 -10.49 -6.50 2.41
N ASP A 77 -9.29 -7.06 2.19
CA ASP A 77 -8.81 -8.22 2.94
C ASP A 77 -8.35 -7.83 4.36
N GLN A 78 -9.27 -7.90 5.32
CA GLN A 78 -8.98 -7.62 6.73
C GLN A 78 -8.09 -8.69 7.40
N ARG A 79 -7.85 -9.84 6.75
CA ARG A 79 -6.93 -10.86 7.26
C ARG A 79 -5.47 -10.55 6.91
N ASP A 80 -5.25 -9.68 5.94
CA ASP A 80 -3.93 -9.23 5.53
C ASP A 80 -3.36 -8.22 6.54
N PHE A 81 -2.42 -8.70 7.36
CA PHE A 81 -1.80 -7.91 8.41
C PHE A 81 -1.14 -6.63 7.86
N ALA A 82 -0.49 -6.73 6.70
CA ALA A 82 0.17 -5.58 6.09
C ALA A 82 -0.82 -4.52 5.58
N THR A 83 -1.97 -4.93 5.06
CA THR A 83 -3.03 -4.00 4.63
C THR A 83 -3.66 -3.32 5.84
N ARG A 84 -3.97 -4.07 6.91
CA ARG A 84 -4.42 -3.50 8.19
C ARG A 84 -3.46 -2.44 8.71
N LEU A 85 -2.16 -2.72 8.71
CA LEU A 85 -1.15 -1.76 9.14
C LEU A 85 -1.07 -0.53 8.22
N ALA A 86 -1.22 -0.70 6.90
CA ALA A 86 -1.26 0.43 5.97
C ALA A 86 -2.43 1.39 6.26
N HIS A 87 -3.62 0.85 6.59
CA HIS A 87 -4.74 1.66 7.06
C HIS A 87 -4.41 2.38 8.37
N ARG A 88 -3.88 1.68 9.38
CA ARG A 88 -3.49 2.31 10.66
C ARG A 88 -2.45 3.41 10.49
N VAL A 89 -1.46 3.22 9.61
CA VAL A 89 -0.47 4.26 9.27
C VAL A 89 -1.16 5.48 8.65
N ALA A 90 -2.08 5.29 7.70
CA ALA A 90 -2.79 6.41 7.09
C ALA A 90 -3.71 7.15 8.07
N GLU A 91 -4.37 6.42 8.97
CA GLU A 91 -5.26 6.97 9.99
C GLU A 91 -4.50 7.75 11.08
N ALA A 92 -3.29 7.33 11.41
CA ALA A 92 -2.45 7.97 12.41
C ALA A 92 -1.91 9.35 11.99
N VAL A 93 -2.01 9.71 10.69
CA VAL A 93 -1.39 10.92 10.14
C VAL A 93 -2.43 11.95 9.73
N LYS A 94 -2.17 13.20 10.09
CA LYS A 94 -2.83 14.37 9.52
C LYS A 94 -1.77 15.27 8.91
N VAL A 95 -1.96 15.66 7.65
CA VAL A 95 -1.04 16.51 6.90
C VAL A 95 -1.66 17.87 6.61
N ASP A 96 -0.83 18.89 6.39
CA ASP A 96 -1.29 20.19 5.91
C ASP A 96 -1.45 20.17 4.38
N VAL A 97 -2.62 20.54 3.89
CA VAL A 97 -2.92 20.76 2.48
C VAL A 97 -3.56 22.14 2.35
N ASP A 98 -2.87 23.06 1.69
CA ASP A 98 -3.31 24.44 1.48
C ASP A 98 -3.73 25.16 2.80
N GLY A 99 -2.97 24.95 3.88
CA GLY A 99 -3.21 25.56 5.20
C GLY A 99 -4.31 24.86 6.01
N LYS A 100 -4.80 23.70 5.56
CA LYS A 100 -5.81 22.90 6.26
C LYS A 100 -5.25 21.56 6.67
N ARG A 101 -5.52 21.17 7.91
CA ARG A 101 -5.14 19.86 8.43
C ARG A 101 -6.11 18.77 7.97
N VAL A 102 -5.66 17.91 7.06
CA VAL A 102 -6.46 16.85 6.42
C VAL A 102 -5.95 15.47 6.86
N PRO A 103 -6.84 14.49 7.16
CA PRO A 103 -6.43 13.11 7.39
C PRO A 103 -5.71 12.53 6.16
N PHE A 104 -4.58 11.86 6.37
CA PHE A 104 -3.78 11.33 5.26
C PHE A 104 -4.52 10.24 4.48
N THR A 105 -5.50 9.57 5.09
CA THR A 105 -6.43 8.65 4.41
C THR A 105 -7.11 9.28 3.18
N LYS A 106 -7.41 10.59 3.19
CA LYS A 106 -7.98 11.29 2.03
C LYS A 106 -7.01 11.49 0.88
N LEU A 107 -5.73 11.24 1.11
CA LEU A 107 -4.67 11.32 0.10
C LEU A 107 -4.23 9.93 -0.40
N VAL A 108 -4.90 8.86 0.05
CA VAL A 108 -4.60 7.48 -0.31
C VAL A 108 -5.76 6.91 -1.12
N ASN A 109 -5.49 6.49 -2.36
CA ASN A 109 -6.50 5.84 -3.19
C ASN A 109 -6.46 4.32 -3.00
N ALA A 110 -7.55 3.74 -2.47
CA ALA A 110 -7.63 2.30 -2.20
C ALA A 110 -7.84 1.45 -3.47
N SER A 111 -8.53 1.99 -4.47
CA SER A 111 -9.12 1.20 -5.57
C SER A 111 -8.29 1.19 -6.85
N LYS A 112 -7.64 2.32 -7.19
CA LYS A 112 -6.90 2.50 -8.44
C LYS A 112 -5.57 1.77 -8.42
N ARG A 113 -5.14 1.31 -9.61
CA ARG A 113 -3.79 0.77 -9.82
C ARG A 113 -2.71 1.86 -9.74
N GLN A 114 -3.03 3.05 -10.24
CA GLN A 114 -2.14 4.20 -10.31
C GLN A 114 -2.96 5.46 -10.10
N VAL A 115 -2.37 6.44 -9.43
CA VAL A 115 -2.98 7.75 -9.22
C VAL A 115 -2.74 8.61 -10.46
N GLY A 116 -3.80 9.24 -10.97
CA GLY A 116 -3.78 10.20 -12.05
C GLY A 116 -3.22 11.57 -11.64
N LYS A 117 -2.95 12.44 -12.61
CA LYS A 117 -2.45 13.79 -12.34
C LYS A 117 -3.49 14.71 -11.70
N THR A 118 -4.76 14.47 -12.00
CA THR A 118 -5.91 15.28 -11.57
C THR A 118 -6.61 14.72 -10.34
N ASP A 119 -6.16 13.57 -9.84
CA ASP A 119 -6.72 12.96 -8.65
C ASP A 119 -6.45 13.85 -7.41
N ALA A 120 -7.25 13.72 -6.35
CA ALA A 120 -6.94 14.39 -5.09
C ALA A 120 -5.88 13.60 -4.30
N GLU A 121 -5.93 12.27 -4.42
CA GLU A 121 -5.04 11.33 -3.79
C GLU A 121 -3.64 11.40 -4.41
N VAL A 122 -2.61 11.11 -3.63
CA VAL A 122 -1.21 11.25 -4.08
C VAL A 122 -0.47 9.92 -4.14
N ILE A 123 -0.97 8.91 -3.43
CA ILE A 123 -0.47 7.53 -3.45
C ILE A 123 -1.63 6.54 -3.49
N THR A 124 -1.37 5.31 -3.93
CA THR A 124 -2.33 4.21 -3.78
C THR A 124 -2.12 3.50 -2.44
N LEU A 125 -3.16 2.85 -1.92
CA LEU A 125 -3.03 1.97 -0.76
C LEU A 125 -2.03 0.85 -1.03
N SER A 126 -1.98 0.32 -2.25
CA SER A 126 -0.99 -0.68 -2.66
C SER A 126 0.46 -0.19 -2.54
N ALA A 127 0.72 1.10 -2.81
CA ALA A 127 2.03 1.69 -2.63
C ALA A 127 2.37 1.92 -1.15
N LEU A 128 1.39 2.35 -0.35
CA LEU A 128 1.55 2.46 1.11
C LEU A 128 1.78 1.10 1.77
N ARG A 129 1.06 0.07 1.33
CA ARG A 129 1.25 -1.32 1.72
C ARG A 129 2.66 -1.81 1.38
N ALA A 130 3.19 -1.44 0.21
CA ALA A 130 4.57 -1.79 -0.15
C ALA A 130 5.60 -1.15 0.80
N LEU A 131 5.40 0.11 1.21
CA LEU A 131 6.20 0.77 2.26
C LEU A 131 6.15 -0.02 3.58
N VAL A 132 4.95 -0.41 4.02
CA VAL A 132 4.75 -1.18 5.26
C VAL A 132 5.42 -2.54 5.19
N ILE A 133 5.20 -3.32 4.13
CA ILE A 133 5.78 -4.66 3.98
C ILE A 133 7.29 -4.60 3.96
N THR A 134 7.86 -3.63 3.26
CA THR A 134 9.32 -3.48 3.21
C THR A 134 9.89 -2.93 4.51
N ALA A 135 9.14 -2.16 5.30
CA ALA A 135 9.51 -1.80 6.67
C ALA A 135 9.54 -3.02 7.61
N ILE A 136 8.65 -3.99 7.41
CA ILE A 136 8.60 -5.22 8.21
C ILE A 136 9.71 -6.19 7.80
N TYR A 137 9.85 -6.47 6.51
CA TYR A 137 10.68 -7.57 5.99
C TYR A 137 11.98 -7.12 5.31
N GLY A 138 12.27 -5.81 5.32
CA GLY A 138 13.40 -5.25 4.58
C GLY A 138 13.30 -5.59 3.09
N ARG A 139 14.43 -5.97 2.50
CA ARG A 139 14.51 -6.32 1.07
C ARG A 139 13.64 -7.52 0.70
N GLY A 140 13.45 -8.47 1.62
CA GLY A 140 12.55 -9.60 1.43
C GLY A 140 11.09 -9.18 1.20
N GLY A 141 10.71 -7.99 1.68
CA GLY A 141 9.38 -7.43 1.46
C GLY A 141 9.06 -7.12 -0.01
N LEU A 142 10.07 -6.96 -0.88
CA LEU A 142 9.84 -6.70 -2.31
C LEU A 142 9.16 -7.88 -3.00
N SER A 143 9.53 -9.13 -2.68
CA SER A 143 8.89 -10.31 -3.24
C SER A 143 7.45 -10.47 -2.75
N ARG A 144 7.22 -10.11 -1.48
CA ARG A 144 5.95 -10.24 -0.75
C ARG A 144 4.96 -9.09 -0.95
N SER A 145 5.32 -8.04 -1.70
CA SER A 145 4.52 -6.82 -1.84
C SER A 145 3.11 -7.02 -2.44
N ALA A 146 2.84 -8.20 -3.01
CA ALA A 146 1.55 -8.57 -3.61
C ALA A 146 0.95 -9.86 -3.03
N GLU A 147 1.57 -10.44 -1.99
CA GLU A 147 1.10 -11.63 -1.27
C GLU A 147 0.32 -11.19 -0.03
N THR A 148 -0.67 -11.95 0.41
CA THR A 148 -1.30 -11.76 1.74
C THR A 148 -0.26 -12.03 2.82
N VAL A 149 -0.17 -11.14 3.82
CA VAL A 149 0.74 -11.32 4.95
C VAL A 149 -0.06 -11.77 6.16
N HIS A 150 0.23 -12.97 6.66
CA HIS A 150 -0.38 -13.47 7.89
C HIS A 150 0.48 -13.17 9.12
N GLU A 151 -0.16 -13.09 10.29
CA GLU A 151 0.50 -12.75 11.57
C GLU A 151 1.55 -13.80 12.00
N ASP A 152 1.40 -15.05 11.59
CA ASP A 152 2.34 -16.15 11.82
C ASP A 152 3.55 -16.15 10.87
N GLU A 153 3.54 -15.31 9.84
CA GLU A 153 4.63 -15.16 8.87
C GLU A 153 5.50 -13.92 9.14
N LEU A 154 5.36 -13.32 10.32
CA LEU A 154 6.16 -12.18 10.76
C LEU A 154 7.64 -12.59 11.01
N PRO A 155 8.58 -11.64 10.93
CA PRO A 155 9.99 -11.93 11.18
C PRO A 155 10.21 -12.61 12.53
N ALA A 156 11.16 -13.56 12.58
CA ALA A 156 11.48 -14.28 13.79
C ALA A 156 11.86 -13.32 14.93
N GLY A 157 11.32 -13.57 16.13
CA GLY A 157 11.54 -12.70 17.29
C GLY A 157 10.68 -11.43 17.32
N SER A 158 9.70 -11.29 16.42
CA SER A 158 8.68 -10.24 16.47
C SER A 158 7.29 -10.79 16.77
N SER A 159 6.45 -10.01 17.45
CA SER A 159 4.99 -10.27 17.58
C SER A 159 4.19 -9.27 16.74
N PRO A 160 2.93 -9.57 16.37
CA PRO A 160 2.06 -8.61 15.67
C PRO A 160 1.96 -7.26 16.38
N GLU A 161 1.82 -7.26 17.70
CA GLU A 161 1.74 -6.05 18.53
C GLU A 161 3.06 -5.27 18.50
N GLN A 162 4.19 -5.97 18.61
CA GLN A 162 5.50 -5.33 18.54
C GLN A 162 5.73 -4.70 17.16
N VAL A 163 5.36 -5.38 16.08
CA VAL A 163 5.46 -4.86 14.72
C VAL A 163 4.61 -3.60 14.58
N GLU A 164 3.35 -3.65 15.02
CA GLU A 164 2.46 -2.50 14.96
C GLU A 164 3.01 -1.29 15.75
N GLN A 165 3.41 -1.51 17.01
CA GLN A 165 3.90 -0.47 17.91
C GLN A 165 5.20 0.19 17.42
N ASN A 166 6.00 -0.51 16.60
CA ASN A 166 7.22 0.05 16.01
C ASN A 166 6.95 0.70 14.64
N VAL A 167 6.25 0.00 13.75
CA VAL A 167 6.07 0.41 12.35
C VAL A 167 5.09 1.57 12.23
N VAL A 168 3.95 1.53 12.94
CA VAL A 168 2.90 2.56 12.77
C VAL A 168 3.40 3.94 13.20
N PRO A 169 3.96 4.15 14.41
CA PRO A 169 4.40 5.48 14.82
C PRO A 169 5.57 6.00 13.98
N LEU A 170 6.49 5.11 13.59
CA LEU A 170 7.66 5.47 12.80
C LEU A 170 7.28 5.94 11.39
N LEU A 171 6.45 5.18 10.69
CA LEU A 171 5.96 5.56 9.37
C LEU A 171 5.04 6.78 9.43
N ALA A 172 4.19 6.88 10.48
CA ALA A 172 3.33 8.04 10.67
C ALA A 172 4.14 9.33 10.84
N ARG A 173 5.16 9.30 11.70
CA ARG A 173 6.10 10.42 11.87
C ARG A 173 6.83 10.73 10.57
N LEU A 174 7.30 9.70 9.86
CA LEU A 174 7.98 9.89 8.58
C LEU A 174 7.11 10.61 7.56
N ILE A 175 5.85 10.19 7.42
CA ILE A 175 4.90 10.79 6.47
C ILE A 175 4.58 12.22 6.87
N ALA A 176 4.41 12.49 8.18
CA ALA A 176 4.19 13.83 8.69
C ALA A 176 5.40 14.76 8.41
N ASP A 177 6.62 14.31 8.72
CA ASP A 177 7.86 15.08 8.52
C ASP A 177 8.15 15.38 7.04
N ARG A 178 7.65 14.55 6.12
CA ARG A 178 7.83 14.73 4.67
C ARG A 178 6.51 15.02 3.94
N SER A 179 5.50 15.55 4.63
CA SER A 179 4.16 15.71 4.07
C SER A 179 4.16 16.57 2.80
N GLU A 180 5.02 17.59 2.73
CA GLU A 180 5.19 18.45 1.55
C GLU A 180 5.50 17.64 0.29
N HIS A 181 6.32 16.59 0.39
CA HIS A 181 6.72 15.76 -0.74
C HIS A 181 5.60 14.82 -1.20
N PHE A 182 4.68 14.46 -0.30
CA PHE A 182 3.46 13.74 -0.66
C PHE A 182 2.48 14.66 -1.38
N VAL A 183 2.18 15.82 -0.78
CA VAL A 183 1.23 16.81 -1.33
C VAL A 183 1.69 17.32 -2.68
N SER A 184 2.99 17.61 -2.84
CA SER A 184 3.57 18.05 -4.11
C SER A 184 3.76 16.94 -5.15
N ARG A 185 3.35 15.70 -4.85
CA ARG A 185 3.48 14.51 -5.72
C ARG A 185 4.90 14.32 -6.25
N SER A 186 5.89 14.50 -5.38
CA SER A 186 7.32 14.35 -5.68
C SER A 186 7.69 12.90 -6.09
N ALA A 187 8.97 12.59 -6.25
CA ALA A 187 9.43 11.22 -6.45
C ALA A 187 9.09 10.31 -5.25
N LEU A 188 8.93 10.87 -4.05
CA LEU A 188 8.58 10.12 -2.84
C LEU A 188 7.26 9.34 -2.99
N THR A 189 6.32 9.81 -3.79
CA THR A 189 5.03 9.13 -4.00
C THR A 189 5.10 7.95 -4.96
N ALA A 190 6.26 7.71 -5.60
CA ALA A 190 6.41 6.59 -6.52
C ALA A 190 6.46 5.25 -5.75
N PRO A 191 5.74 4.20 -6.18
CA PRO A 191 5.69 2.92 -5.45
C PRO A 191 7.05 2.30 -5.16
N ALA A 192 7.97 2.33 -6.13
CA ALA A 192 9.33 1.81 -5.93
C ALA A 192 10.14 2.65 -4.93
N VAL A 193 9.89 3.96 -4.87
CA VAL A 193 10.57 4.84 -3.91
C VAL A 193 10.06 4.58 -2.49
N LEU A 194 8.74 4.44 -2.33
CA LEU A 194 8.12 4.03 -1.07
C LEU A 194 8.62 2.67 -0.58
N ALA A 195 8.74 1.68 -1.48
CA ALA A 195 9.28 0.38 -1.11
C ALA A 195 10.76 0.45 -0.72
N GLY A 196 11.58 1.21 -1.47
CA GLY A 196 13.00 1.39 -1.11
C GLY A 196 13.16 2.13 0.23
N LEU A 197 12.29 3.10 0.50
CA LEU A 197 12.21 3.77 1.78
C LEU A 197 11.83 2.82 2.91
N GLY A 198 10.87 1.92 2.69
CA GLY A 198 10.51 0.91 3.69
C GLY A 198 11.67 -0.03 4.00
N ILE A 199 12.47 -0.43 3.01
CA ILE A 199 13.71 -1.18 3.26
C ILE A 199 14.66 -0.37 4.16
N ALA A 200 14.82 0.94 3.92
CA ALA A 200 15.66 1.76 4.79
C ALA A 200 15.09 1.91 6.22
N VAL A 201 13.76 2.00 6.35
CA VAL A 201 13.06 2.00 7.63
C VAL A 201 13.25 0.68 8.38
N HIS A 202 13.28 -0.45 7.67
CA HIS A 202 13.47 -1.77 8.28
C HIS A 202 14.75 -1.84 9.12
N HIS A 203 15.82 -1.16 8.70
CA HIS A 203 17.08 -1.13 9.44
C HIS A 203 16.95 -0.53 10.86
N THR A 204 15.88 0.20 11.17
CA THR A 204 15.62 0.70 12.53
C THR A 204 14.77 -0.25 13.37
N ALA A 205 14.33 -1.38 12.80
CA ALA A 205 13.44 -2.31 13.48
C ALA A 205 14.21 -3.19 14.49
N PRO A 206 13.61 -3.54 15.63
CA PRO A 206 14.23 -4.43 16.62
C PRO A 206 14.57 -5.83 16.11
N TRP A 207 13.88 -6.28 15.07
CA TRP A 207 14.04 -7.60 14.44
C TRP A 207 14.88 -7.56 13.15
N ALA A 208 15.45 -6.40 12.80
CA ALA A 208 16.37 -6.30 11.68
C ALA A 208 17.73 -6.93 12.03
N ASP A 209 18.51 -7.25 11.00
CA ASP A 209 19.87 -7.73 11.18
C ASP A 209 20.71 -6.69 11.96
N PRO A 210 21.27 -7.04 13.13
CA PRO A 210 22.06 -6.11 13.94
C PRO A 210 23.25 -5.49 13.20
N VAL A 211 23.81 -6.18 12.20
CA VAL A 211 24.92 -5.66 11.36
C VAL A 211 24.49 -4.42 10.57
N ASN A 212 23.20 -4.33 10.27
CA ASN A 212 22.59 -3.31 9.44
C ASN A 212 21.80 -2.28 10.27
N ALA A 213 21.81 -2.37 11.60
CA ALA A 213 20.97 -1.56 12.47
C ALA A 213 21.24 -0.05 12.31
N LEU A 214 20.16 0.74 12.24
CA LEU A 214 20.19 2.20 12.14
C LEU A 214 19.35 2.82 13.26
N GLY A 215 19.83 3.93 13.81
CA GLY A 215 19.03 4.78 14.69
C GLY A 215 18.01 5.62 13.89
N ALA A 216 16.90 6.00 14.50
CA ALA A 216 15.89 6.85 13.87
C ALA A 216 16.47 8.21 13.40
N ASP A 217 17.37 8.80 14.17
CA ASP A 217 18.04 10.06 13.82
C ASP A 217 19.03 9.89 12.65
N GLU A 218 19.63 8.71 12.52
CA GLU A 218 20.50 8.40 11.39
C GLU A 218 19.70 8.20 10.11
N LEU A 219 18.58 7.49 10.18
CA LEU A 219 17.63 7.41 9.07
C LEU A 219 17.15 8.81 8.67
N HIS A 220 16.83 9.68 9.63
CA HIS A 220 16.42 11.05 9.33
C HIS A 220 17.51 11.83 8.56
N ARG A 221 18.78 11.74 9.01
CA ARG A 221 19.94 12.34 8.31
C ARG A 221 20.17 11.75 6.92
N LEU A 222 19.98 10.45 6.71
CA LEU A 222 20.11 9.85 5.39
C LEU A 222 19.09 10.43 4.39
N LEU A 223 17.90 10.77 4.88
CA LEU A 223 16.78 11.26 4.08
C LEU A 223 16.80 12.78 3.85
N SER A 224 17.49 13.56 4.69
CA SER A 224 17.47 15.04 4.63
C SER A 224 18.04 15.62 3.34
N ASP A 225 19.07 14.96 2.79
CA ASP A 225 19.81 15.48 1.64
C ASP A 225 19.25 14.98 0.29
N ILE A 226 18.20 14.16 0.32
CA ILE A 226 17.63 13.56 -0.89
C ILE A 226 16.84 14.62 -1.67
N ARG A 227 17.10 14.68 -2.98
CA ARG A 227 16.38 15.47 -3.97
C ARG A 227 15.14 14.70 -4.42
N TRP A 228 14.00 15.07 -3.86
CA TRP A 228 12.72 14.43 -4.16
C TRP A 228 12.08 14.92 -5.47
N GLU A 229 12.67 15.88 -6.17
CA GLU A 229 12.14 16.36 -7.45
C GLU A 229 12.13 15.25 -8.49
N ARG A 230 11.07 15.20 -9.31
CA ARG A 230 10.93 14.20 -10.38
C ARG A 230 11.78 14.58 -11.61
N GLU A 231 13.09 14.63 -11.42
CA GLU A 231 14.05 15.03 -12.44
C GLU A 231 15.02 13.89 -12.81
N ALA A 232 15.34 13.77 -14.10
CA ALA A 232 16.16 12.67 -14.62
C ALA A 232 17.56 12.65 -13.98
N ARG A 233 18.14 13.82 -13.73
CA ARG A 233 19.44 13.95 -13.06
C ARG A 233 19.49 13.29 -11.68
N TYR A 234 18.35 13.09 -11.01
CA TYR A 234 18.30 12.48 -9.68
C TYR A 234 17.83 11.02 -9.73
N TRP A 235 16.80 10.72 -10.54
CA TRP A 235 16.08 9.44 -10.42
C TRP A 235 16.26 8.49 -11.61
N ASP A 236 16.89 8.93 -12.71
CA ASP A 236 17.14 8.07 -13.87
C ASP A 236 18.15 6.97 -13.53
N GLY A 237 17.77 5.73 -13.84
CA GLY A 237 18.52 4.53 -13.47
C GLY A 237 18.43 4.15 -11.99
N VAL A 238 17.70 4.90 -11.16
CA VAL A 238 17.44 4.57 -9.74
C VAL A 238 16.01 4.10 -9.56
N ALA A 239 15.04 5.02 -9.63
CA ALA A 239 13.61 4.73 -9.48
C ALA A 239 12.82 4.91 -10.78
N ALA A 240 13.40 5.58 -11.77
CA ALA A 240 12.76 5.90 -13.02
C ALA A 240 13.66 5.55 -14.21
N LYS A 241 13.05 5.49 -15.39
CA LYS A 241 13.76 5.46 -16.66
C LYS A 241 13.36 6.66 -17.49
N SER A 242 14.33 7.34 -18.08
CA SER A 242 14.08 8.38 -19.08
C SER A 242 13.51 7.76 -20.35
N GLY A 243 12.33 8.21 -20.79
CA GLY A 243 11.79 7.85 -22.09
C GLY A 243 12.47 8.60 -23.24
N ALA A 244 12.20 8.21 -24.48
CA ALA A 244 12.75 8.87 -25.68
C ALA A 244 12.40 10.36 -25.79
N SER A 245 11.34 10.82 -25.12
CA SER A 245 10.91 12.22 -25.04
C SER A 245 11.53 13.00 -23.86
N GLY A 246 12.48 12.40 -23.12
CA GLY A 246 13.09 12.98 -21.93
C GLY A 246 12.20 13.00 -20.68
N ARG A 247 10.94 12.53 -20.79
CA ARG A 247 10.05 12.41 -19.63
C ARG A 247 10.41 11.18 -18.81
N LEU A 248 10.52 11.37 -17.50
CA LEU A 248 10.75 10.28 -16.57
C LEU A 248 9.52 9.40 -16.41
N ASN A 249 9.74 8.10 -16.49
CA ASN A 249 8.74 7.09 -16.19
C ASN A 249 9.09 6.34 -14.90
N PHE A 250 8.24 6.48 -13.89
CA PHE A 250 8.33 5.78 -12.60
C PHE A 250 7.46 4.51 -12.57
N SER A 251 6.98 4.02 -13.73
CA SER A 251 6.12 2.83 -13.82
C SER A 251 6.84 1.52 -13.51
N GLY A 252 8.15 1.55 -13.22
CA GLY A 252 8.86 0.38 -12.72
C GLY A 252 8.19 -0.12 -11.45
N GLY A 253 7.91 -1.41 -11.40
CA GLY A 253 7.27 -2.03 -10.24
C GLY A 253 8.17 -1.94 -9.00
N VAL A 254 7.56 -2.17 -7.83
CA VAL A 254 8.27 -2.29 -6.55
C VAL A 254 9.46 -3.24 -6.65
N LYS A 255 9.29 -4.40 -7.29
CA LYS A 255 10.36 -5.40 -7.51
C LYS A 255 11.50 -4.91 -8.41
N ASP A 256 11.21 -4.04 -9.38
CA ASP A 256 12.18 -3.64 -10.40
C ASP A 256 13.20 -2.63 -9.88
N SER A 257 12.77 -1.74 -8.97
CA SER A 257 13.56 -0.57 -8.58
C SER A 257 13.64 -0.35 -7.07
N GLY A 258 12.78 -0.98 -6.25
CA GLY A 258 12.76 -0.77 -4.80
C GLY A 258 14.11 -1.06 -4.14
N GLY A 259 14.78 -2.15 -4.53
CA GLY A 259 16.12 -2.48 -4.02
C GLY A 259 17.17 -1.41 -4.38
N ARG A 260 17.18 -0.93 -5.63
CA ARG A 260 18.10 0.14 -6.09
C ARG A 260 17.85 1.46 -5.35
N VAL A 261 16.59 1.78 -5.08
CA VAL A 261 16.25 2.96 -4.27
C VAL A 261 16.77 2.79 -2.84
N ALA A 262 16.55 1.63 -2.21
CA ALA A 262 17.07 1.35 -0.88
C ALA A 262 18.60 1.51 -0.82
N ASP A 263 19.31 0.97 -1.81
CA ASP A 263 20.77 1.09 -1.91
C ASP A 263 21.21 2.56 -2.05
N ALA A 264 20.50 3.36 -2.84
CA ALA A 264 20.78 4.79 -2.98
C ALA A 264 20.52 5.58 -1.68
N ILE A 265 19.49 5.20 -0.92
CA ILE A 265 19.18 5.81 0.39
C ILE A 265 20.26 5.45 1.41
N LEU A 266 20.51 4.15 1.61
CA LEU A 266 21.34 3.57 2.66
C LEU A 266 22.85 3.78 2.44
N TYR A 267 23.28 3.90 1.18
CA TYR A 267 24.69 4.05 0.84
C TYR A 267 24.98 5.35 0.06
N PRO A 268 25.04 6.51 0.76
CA PRO A 268 25.25 7.81 0.13
C PRO A 268 26.53 7.94 -0.70
N GLY A 269 27.55 7.10 -0.41
CA GLY A 269 28.82 7.06 -1.12
C GLY A 269 28.79 6.32 -2.46
N THR A 270 27.68 5.68 -2.82
CA THR A 270 27.54 5.03 -4.15
C THR A 270 27.21 6.07 -5.22
N GLU A 271 27.37 5.69 -6.50
CA GLU A 271 26.95 6.56 -7.62
C GLU A 271 25.47 6.93 -7.52
N ALA A 272 24.60 5.94 -7.28
CA ALA A 272 23.17 6.16 -7.10
C ALA A 272 22.87 7.03 -5.87
N GLY A 273 23.57 6.80 -4.75
CA GLY A 273 23.40 7.57 -3.53
C GLY A 273 23.82 9.04 -3.65
N ARG A 274 24.89 9.33 -4.39
CA ARG A 274 25.28 10.70 -4.74
C ARG A 274 24.28 11.36 -5.68
N ARG A 275 23.83 10.61 -6.70
CA ARG A 275 22.89 11.09 -7.72
C ARG A 275 21.58 11.59 -7.11
N ILE A 276 20.95 10.82 -6.23
CA ILE A 276 19.69 11.25 -5.58
C ILE A 276 19.89 12.43 -4.61
N ARG A 277 21.13 12.82 -4.31
CA ARG A 277 21.49 13.98 -3.48
C ARG A 277 22.03 15.15 -4.31
N GLY A 278 22.01 15.03 -5.64
CA GLY A 278 22.50 16.04 -6.58
C GLY A 278 24.02 16.22 -6.58
N ARG A 279 24.77 15.16 -6.26
CA ARG A 279 26.24 15.13 -6.21
C ARG A 279 26.83 14.24 -7.30
#